data_AF-A0A7Z9MGU2-F1
#
_entry.id   AF-A0A7Z9MGU2-F1
#
_cell.length_a   1.000
_cell.length_b   1.000
_cell.length_c   1.000
_cell.angle_alpha   90.00
_cell.angle_beta   90.00
_cell.angle_gamma   90.00
#
_symmetry.space_group_name_H-M   'P 1'
#
loop_
_entity.id
_entity.type
_entity.pdbx_description
1 polymer ?
#
loop_
_entity_poly.entity_id
_entity_poly.type
_entity_poly.pdbx_seq_one_letter_code
_entity_poly.pdbx_strand_id
1 'polypeptide(L)'
;MVPGFQTNVFRYTANLVTGPPSTLTVLPNTYLGPTISVNTGDNVHVHFQNNLLVETTTHWHGLDVTEAADGHPKDAMPAGGSYDYDFIVRNRAGTYWYDDW
;
A
#
# COMPACT_ATOMS: atom_id res chain seq x y z
N MET A 1 31.65 -12.23 8.44
CA MET A 1 30.22 -11.83 8.50
C MET A 1 29.51 -12.84 9.38
N VAL A 2 28.85 -12.40 10.45
CA VAL A 2 28.02 -13.28 11.28
C VAL A 2 26.74 -13.56 10.49
N PRO A 3 26.31 -14.82 10.29
CA PRO A 3 25.02 -15.10 9.68
C PRO A 3 23.92 -14.45 10.53
N GLY A 4 23.16 -13.52 9.95
CA GLY A 4 22.06 -12.85 10.65
C GLY A 4 20.93 -13.84 10.97
N PHE A 5 20.24 -13.62 12.08
CA PHE A 5 19.04 -14.37 12.42
C PHE A 5 17.92 -14.07 11.42
N GLN A 6 17.21 -15.11 10.97
CA GLN A 6 16.03 -14.94 10.12
C GLN A 6 14.91 -14.30 10.94
N THR A 7 14.41 -13.15 10.49
CA THR A 7 13.32 -12.42 11.15
C THR A 7 12.08 -12.52 10.29
N ASN A 8 10.93 -12.84 10.91
CA ASN A 8 9.64 -12.75 10.25
C ASN A 8 9.27 -11.28 10.13
N VAL A 9 8.95 -10.84 8.91
CA VAL A 9 8.56 -9.47 8.62
C VAL A 9 7.19 -9.49 7.94
N PHE A 10 6.36 -8.51 8.27
CA PHE A 10 5.22 -8.19 7.44
C PHE A 10 5.71 -7.43 6.22
N ARG A 11 5.10 -7.72 5.08
CA ARG A 11 5.45 -7.07 3.82
C ARG A 11 4.21 -6.90 2.97
N TYR A 12 4.22 -5.81 2.23
CA TYR A 12 3.28 -5.62 1.14
C TYR A 12 3.76 -6.38 -0.10
N THR A 13 2.84 -7.06 -0.76
CA THR A 13 3.02 -7.53 -2.14
C THR A 13 1.85 -7.02 -2.96
N ALA A 14 2.08 -6.69 -4.23
CA ALA A 14 1.03 -6.21 -5.10
C ALA A 14 1.22 -6.74 -6.53
N ASN A 15 0.12 -6.77 -7.27
CA ASN A 15 0.08 -7.07 -8.69
C ASN A 15 -0.69 -5.94 -9.39
N LEU A 16 -0.16 -5.44 -10.50
CA LEU A 16 -0.87 -4.47 -11.32
C LEU A 16 -1.96 -5.19 -12.14
N VAL A 17 -3.23 -4.88 -11.87
CA VAL A 17 -4.37 -5.47 -12.59
C VAL A 17 -4.62 -4.73 -13.91
N THR A 18 -4.61 -3.39 -13.89
CA THR A 18 -4.83 -2.56 -15.07
C THR A 18 -4.05 -1.26 -14.92
N GLY A 19 -3.52 -0.75 -16.03
CA GLY A 19 -2.75 0.50 -16.10
C GLY A 19 -1.41 0.34 -16.83
N PRO A 20 -0.64 1.42 -16.94
CA PRO A 20 0.71 1.37 -17.51
C PRO A 20 1.62 0.41 -16.72
N PRO A 21 2.45 -0.41 -17.37
CA PRO A 21 3.37 -1.32 -16.68
C PRO A 21 4.33 -0.63 -15.70
N SER A 22 4.62 0.65 -15.93
CA SER A 22 5.47 1.48 -15.06
C SER A 22 4.82 1.90 -13.74
N THR A 23 3.51 1.64 -13.55
CA THR A 23 2.79 2.03 -12.33
C THR A 23 3.25 1.25 -11.10
N LEU A 24 3.72 0.01 -11.27
CA LEU A 24 4.14 -0.82 -10.16
C LEU A 24 5.56 -1.35 -10.37
N THR A 25 6.47 -0.98 -9.47
CA THR A 25 7.86 -1.48 -9.48
C THR A 25 8.13 -2.30 -8.24
N VAL A 26 8.39 -3.59 -8.41
CA VAL A 26 8.81 -4.49 -7.32
C VAL A 26 10.32 -4.46 -7.21
N LEU A 27 10.82 -4.18 -6.01
CA LEU A 27 12.25 -4.23 -5.72
C LEU A 27 12.65 -5.68 -5.37
N PRO A 28 13.67 -6.26 -6.04
CA PRO A 28 14.12 -7.61 -5.72
C PRO A 28 14.90 -7.64 -4.40
N ASN A 29 14.82 -8.77 -3.69
CA ASN A 29 15.61 -9.04 -2.47
C ASN A 29 15.43 -8.02 -1.34
N THR A 30 14.23 -7.47 -1.17
CA THR A 30 13.88 -6.57 -0.07
C THR A 30 12.60 -7.01 0.65
N TYR A 31 12.40 -6.49 1.86
CA TYR A 31 11.16 -6.64 2.64
C TYR A 31 10.18 -5.47 2.42
N LEU A 32 10.60 -4.43 1.70
CA LEU A 32 9.77 -3.26 1.39
C LEU A 32 8.63 -3.63 0.42
N GLY A 33 7.55 -2.87 0.51
CA GLY A 33 6.49 -2.91 -0.49
C GLY A 33 6.93 -2.38 -1.86
N PRO A 34 6.18 -2.68 -2.92
CA PRO A 34 6.45 -2.16 -4.25
C PRO A 34 6.26 -0.64 -4.34
N THR A 35 7.01 0.02 -5.22
CA THR A 35 6.79 1.44 -5.51
C THR A 35 5.60 1.59 -6.45
N ILE A 36 4.65 2.45 -6.07
CA ILE A 36 3.50 2.83 -6.88
C ILE A 36 3.79 4.21 -7.49
N SER A 37 3.76 4.30 -8.83
CA SER A 37 4.02 5.52 -9.59
C SER A 37 2.78 5.93 -10.38
N VAL A 38 2.20 7.06 -10.01
CA VAL A 38 0.95 7.60 -10.55
C VAL A 38 1.09 9.10 -10.79
N ASN A 39 0.22 9.65 -11.63
CA ASN A 39 0.22 11.07 -11.95
C ASN A 39 -0.90 11.80 -11.20
N THR A 40 -0.72 13.11 -11.01
CA THR A 40 -1.81 13.98 -10.56
C THR A 40 -2.99 13.87 -11.53
N GLY A 41 -4.18 13.64 -10.99
CA GLY A 41 -5.42 13.45 -11.74
C GLY A 41 -5.76 11.99 -12.06
N ASP A 42 -4.86 11.04 -11.84
CA ASP A 42 -5.17 9.62 -11.99
C ASP A 42 -6.21 9.19 -10.94
N ASN A 43 -7.16 8.35 -11.34
CA ASN A 43 -8.02 7.63 -10.40
C ASN A 43 -7.36 6.29 -10.06
N VAL A 44 -7.02 6.10 -8.79
CA VAL A 44 -6.31 4.94 -8.26
C VAL A 44 -7.30 4.05 -7.51
N HIS A 45 -7.32 2.78 -7.92
CA HIS A 45 -8.13 1.72 -7.31
C HIS A 45 -7.21 0.67 -6.73
N VAL A 46 -7.28 0.44 -5.42
CA VAL A 46 -6.46 -0.57 -4.72
C VAL A 46 -7.37 -1.51 -3.95
N HIS A 47 -7.40 -2.77 -4.40
CA HIS A 47 -7.96 -3.86 -3.64
C HIS A 47 -6.96 -4.35 -2.59
N PHE A 48 -7.20 -4.00 -1.33
CA PHE A 48 -6.41 -4.44 -0.20
C PHE A 48 -6.97 -5.74 0.37
N GLN A 49 -6.07 -6.70 0.60
CA GLN A 49 -6.39 -7.98 1.23
C GLN A 49 -5.46 -8.20 2.42
N ASN A 50 -6.03 -8.26 3.62
CA ASN A 50 -5.28 -8.59 4.83
C ASN A 50 -5.05 -10.11 4.90
N ASN A 51 -3.83 -10.55 4.62
CA ASN A 51 -3.41 -11.94 4.75
C ASN A 51 -2.66 -12.21 6.08
N LEU A 52 -2.66 -11.26 7.01
CA LEU A 52 -2.09 -11.42 8.34
C LEU A 52 -3.10 -12.07 9.30
N LEU A 53 -2.60 -12.49 10.47
CA LEU A 53 -3.42 -13.06 11.55
C LEU A 53 -3.98 -12.00 12.51
N VAL A 54 -3.69 -10.73 12.27
CA VAL A 54 -4.10 -9.58 13.09
C VAL A 54 -4.83 -8.57 12.21
N GLU A 55 -5.67 -7.73 12.81
CA GLU A 55 -6.29 -6.64 12.08
C GLU A 55 -5.24 -5.61 11.63
N THR A 56 -5.43 -5.04 10.45
CA THR A 56 -4.56 -4.00 9.91
C THR A 56 -5.27 -3.26 8.77
N THR A 57 -4.67 -2.18 8.32
CA THR A 57 -5.15 -1.28 7.26
C THR A 57 -3.92 -0.65 6.61
N THR A 58 -4.07 -0.04 5.44
CA THR A 58 -3.01 0.73 4.78
C THR A 58 -3.32 2.21 4.84
N HIS A 59 -2.39 2.98 5.40
CA HIS A 59 -2.41 4.43 5.36
C HIS A 59 -1.64 4.96 4.15
N TRP A 60 -2.16 6.01 3.51
CA TRP A 60 -1.50 6.67 2.38
C TRP A 60 -0.83 7.97 2.81
N HIS A 61 0.25 7.83 3.57
CA HIS A 61 0.88 8.94 4.28
C HIS A 61 1.23 10.14 3.37
N GLY A 62 0.57 11.26 3.67
CA GLY A 62 0.75 12.54 2.99
C GLY A 62 -0.08 12.73 1.71
N LEU A 63 -0.84 11.72 1.27
CA LEU A 63 -1.81 11.91 0.18
C LEU A 63 -3.02 12.73 0.66
N ASP A 64 -3.53 13.58 -0.22
CA ASP A 64 -4.77 14.35 -0.03
C ASP A 64 -5.95 13.50 -0.50
N VAL A 65 -6.39 12.61 0.39
CA VAL A 65 -7.47 11.65 0.16
C VAL A 65 -8.63 11.87 1.14
N THR A 66 -9.80 11.34 0.80
CA THR A 66 -10.95 11.36 1.71
C THR A 66 -10.71 10.41 2.88
N GLU A 67 -11.38 10.64 4.01
CA GLU A 67 -11.33 9.75 5.20
C GLU A 67 -11.53 8.27 4.84
N ALA A 68 -12.51 7.95 3.99
CA ALA A 68 -12.78 6.58 3.54
C ALA A 68 -11.62 5.94 2.77
N ALA A 69 -10.76 6.74 2.14
CA ALA A 69 -9.61 6.27 1.39
C ALA A 69 -8.30 6.37 2.18
N ASP A 70 -8.30 6.95 3.38
CA ASP A 70 -7.09 7.21 4.18
C ASP A 70 -6.62 6.01 5.00
N GLY A 71 -7.53 5.04 5.21
CA GLY A 71 -7.24 3.80 5.93
C GLY A 71 -7.09 3.97 7.43
N HIS A 72 -7.85 4.86 8.07
CA HIS A 72 -7.82 5.12 9.51
C HIS A 72 -7.93 3.83 10.36
N PRO A 73 -7.29 3.72 11.56
CA PRO A 73 -7.34 2.52 12.40
C PRO A 73 -8.72 2.01 12.80
N LYS A 74 -9.74 2.88 12.72
CA LYS A 74 -11.14 2.52 13.02
C LYS A 74 -11.77 1.66 11.92
N ASP A 75 -11.18 1.72 10.73
CA ASP A 75 -11.58 1.01 9.52
C ASP A 75 -10.61 -0.16 9.25
N ALA A 76 -9.89 -0.63 10.29
CA ALA A 76 -8.99 -1.77 10.16
C ALA A 76 -9.73 -3.04 9.75
N MET A 77 -9.15 -3.76 8.80
CA MET A 77 -9.70 -5.01 8.31
C MET A 77 -9.23 -6.16 9.20
N PRO A 78 -10.14 -7.04 9.66
CA PRO A 78 -9.76 -8.22 10.43
C PRO A 78 -8.86 -9.16 9.59
N ALA A 79 -8.28 -10.16 10.24
CA ALA A 79 -7.54 -11.21 9.56
C ALA A 79 -8.39 -11.84 8.43
N GLY A 80 -7.85 -11.89 7.21
CA GLY A 80 -8.57 -12.36 6.03
C GLY A 80 -9.57 -11.36 5.43
N GLY A 81 -9.76 -10.19 6.03
CA GLY A 81 -10.62 -9.13 5.51
C GLY A 81 -10.02 -8.37 4.33
N SER A 82 -10.86 -7.63 3.62
CA SER A 82 -10.48 -6.86 2.44
C SER A 82 -11.15 -5.50 2.41
N TYR A 83 -10.50 -4.53 1.77
CA TYR A 83 -11.03 -3.19 1.57
C TYR A 83 -10.64 -2.67 0.18
N ASP A 84 -11.52 -1.88 -0.44
CA ASP A 84 -11.25 -1.24 -1.73
C ASP A 84 -11.02 0.26 -1.51
N TYR A 85 -9.78 0.70 -1.71
CA TYR A 85 -9.44 2.11 -1.74
C TYR A 85 -9.70 2.68 -3.14
N ASP A 86 -10.43 3.78 -3.23
CA ASP A 86 -10.69 4.55 -4.45
C ASP A 86 -10.41 6.01 -4.18
N PHE A 87 -9.45 6.60 -4.89
CA PHE A 87 -9.17 8.02 -4.79
C PHE A 87 -8.55 8.62 -6.04
N ILE A 88 -8.80 9.91 -6.24
CA ILE A 88 -8.12 10.72 -7.25
C ILE A 88 -6.86 11.31 -6.64
N VAL A 89 -5.73 11.19 -7.34
CA VAL A 89 -4.45 11.78 -6.91
C VAL A 89 -4.52 13.31 -7.09
N ARG A 90 -4.75 14.05 -6.00
CA ARG A 90 -4.81 15.52 -6.00
C ARG A 90 -3.47 16.19 -5.74
N ASN A 91 -2.55 15.45 -5.12
CA ASN A 91 -1.25 15.96 -4.73
C ASN A 91 -0.42 16.44 -5.92
N ARG A 92 0.41 17.45 -5.68
CA ARG A 92 1.53 17.79 -6.57
C ARG A 92 2.52 16.62 -6.64
N ALA A 93 3.32 16.58 -7.70
CA ALA A 93 4.40 15.60 -7.82
C ALA A 93 5.32 15.64 -6.58
N GLY A 94 5.58 14.46 -6.01
CA GLY A 94 6.35 14.29 -4.79
C GLY A 94 6.47 12.82 -4.41
N THR A 95 7.29 12.56 -3.39
CA THR A 95 7.42 11.23 -2.79
C THR A 95 6.51 11.15 -1.57
N TYR A 96 5.63 10.17 -1.60
CA TYR A 96 4.74 9.78 -0.52
C TYR A 96 5.05 8.33 -0.15
N TRP A 97 4.50 7.84 0.95
CA TRP A 97 4.66 6.44 1.33
C TRP A 97 3.35 5.88 1.84
N TYR A 98 3.33 4.56 1.99
CA TYR A 98 2.24 3.85 2.61
C TYR A 98 2.81 2.87 3.62
N ASP A 99 2.06 2.67 4.68
CA ASP A 99 2.41 1.84 5.82
C ASP A 99 1.13 1.30 6.46
N ASP A 100 1.29 0.25 7.25
CA ASP A 100 0.28 -0.07 8.25
C ASP A 100 0.25 1.02 9.33
N TRP A 101 -0.94 1.29 9.87
CA TRP A 101 -1.08 2.16 11.03
C TRP A 101 -0.49 1.57 12.31
#